data_AF-A0A377XD83-F1
#
_entry.id   AF-A0A377XD83-F1
#
_cell.length_a   1.000
_cell.length_b   1.000
_cell.length_c   1.000
_cell.angle_alpha   90.00
_cell.angle_beta   90.00
_cell.angle_gamma   90.00
#
_symmetry.space_group_name_H-M   'P 1'
#
loop_
_entity.id
_entity.type
_entity.pdbx_description
1 polymer ?
#
loop_
_entity_poly.entity_id
_entity_poly.type
_entity_poly.pdbx_seq_one_letter_code
_entity_poly.pdbx_strand_id
1 'polypeptide(L)'
;MTDKRKDGSGKFLYCSFCGKSQHEVRKLIAGPSVYICDECVDLCNDIIREEIKEVAPHRERSALPTPHEIRHHLDDYVIGQEQAKKVLAVAVYNHYKRLRNAIPAMA
;
A
#
# COMPACT_ATOMS: atom_id res chain seq x y z
N MET A 1 -28.46 45.42 5.93
CA MET A 1 -29.25 44.48 5.12
C MET A 1 -28.47 44.09 3.88
N THR A 2 -28.16 42.81 3.78
CA THR A 2 -27.60 42.11 2.62
C THR A 2 -28.65 42.05 1.50
N ASP A 3 -28.33 42.43 0.26
CA ASP A 3 -29.12 41.96 -0.88
C ASP A 3 -28.28 41.71 -2.15
N LYS A 4 -28.18 40.42 -2.45
CA LYS A 4 -28.08 39.71 -3.72
C LYS A 4 -27.35 40.37 -4.88
N ARG A 5 -26.10 39.93 -5.07
CA ARG A 5 -25.50 39.85 -6.41
C ARG A 5 -25.90 38.52 -7.05
N LYS A 6 -26.63 38.62 -8.15
CA LYS A 6 -27.08 37.54 -9.03
C LYS A 6 -25.94 37.26 -10.02
N ASP A 7 -25.17 36.20 -9.80
CA ASP A 7 -24.08 35.70 -10.64
C ASP A 7 -24.08 34.16 -10.48
N GLY A 8 -23.94 33.31 -11.47
CA GLY A 8 -23.53 33.49 -12.85
C GLY A 8 -23.78 32.20 -13.64
N SER A 9 -23.57 32.28 -14.94
CA SER A 9 -23.50 31.18 -15.91
C SER A 9 -22.96 29.88 -15.30
N GLY A 10 -23.81 28.85 -15.20
CA GLY A 10 -23.45 27.52 -14.71
C GLY A 10 -22.43 26.86 -15.63
N LYS A 11 -21.15 27.10 -15.38
CA LYS A 11 -20.06 26.34 -16.00
C LYS A 11 -20.10 24.96 -15.37
N PHE A 12 -20.66 24.00 -16.08
CA PHE A 12 -20.55 22.59 -15.71
C PHE A 12 -19.06 22.28 -15.52
N LEU A 13 -18.72 21.76 -14.34
CA LEU A 13 -17.38 21.30 -14.06
C LEU A 13 -17.25 19.88 -14.62
N TYR A 14 -16.16 19.64 -15.34
CA TYR A 14 -15.89 18.37 -16.01
C TYR A 14 -14.62 17.75 -15.43
N CYS A 15 -14.63 16.43 -15.27
CA CYS A 15 -13.42 15.68 -14.97
C CYS A 15 -12.42 15.82 -16.12
N SER A 16 -11.19 16.22 -15.81
CA SER A 16 -10.13 16.38 -16.80
C SER A 16 -9.63 15.05 -17.39
N PHE A 17 -10.00 13.92 -16.79
CA PHE A 17 -9.55 12.58 -17.19
C PHE A 17 -10.59 11.83 -18.04
N CYS A 18 -11.86 11.81 -17.62
CA CYS A 18 -12.93 11.10 -18.33
C CYS A 18 -13.95 12.00 -19.04
N GLY A 19 -13.89 13.32 -18.84
CA GLY A 19 -14.80 14.28 -19.45
C GLY A 19 -16.22 14.31 -18.88
N LYS A 20 -16.55 13.47 -17.88
CA LYS A 20 -17.86 13.46 -17.23
C LYS A 20 -18.12 14.75 -16.45
N SER A 21 -19.36 15.20 -16.48
CA SER A 21 -19.82 16.36 -15.70
C SER A 21 -20.00 16.04 -14.22
N GLN A 22 -20.03 17.07 -13.38
CA GLN A 22 -20.29 16.95 -11.94
C GLN A 22 -21.60 16.21 -11.60
N HIS A 23 -22.59 16.18 -12.51
CA HIS A 23 -23.87 15.49 -12.29
C HIS A 23 -23.83 13.99 -12.60
N GLU A 24 -22.85 13.54 -13.38
CA GLU A 24 -22.70 12.15 -13.80
C GLU A 24 -21.85 11.31 -12.84
N VAL A 25 -21.20 11.96 -11.87
CA VAL A 25 -20.27 11.33 -10.92
C VAL A 25 -20.70 11.62 -9.49
N ARG A 26 -20.36 10.74 -8.54
CA ARG A 26 -20.78 10.93 -7.13
C ARG A 26 -19.97 12.01 -6.46
N LYS A 27 -18.67 12.11 -6.80
CA LYS A 27 -17.77 13.12 -6.26
C LYS A 27 -16.86 13.64 -7.36
N LEU A 28 -16.67 14.95 -7.38
CA LEU A 28 -15.69 15.63 -8.23
C LEU A 28 -14.76 16.46 -7.33
N ILE A 29 -13.48 16.10 -7.33
CA ILE A 29 -12.42 16.73 -6.54
C ILE A 29 -11.79 17.83 -7.39
N ALA A 30 -11.71 19.05 -6.85
CA ALA A 30 -11.09 20.20 -7.51
C ALA A 30 -9.68 20.45 -6.98
N GLY A 31 -8.70 20.51 -7.88
CA GLY A 31 -7.34 20.97 -7.61
C GLY A 31 -7.04 22.31 -8.30
N PRO A 32 -5.80 22.82 -8.21
CA PRO A 32 -5.39 24.00 -8.96
C PRO A 32 -5.48 23.74 -10.47
N SER A 33 -6.49 24.33 -11.13
CA SER A 33 -6.76 24.22 -12.57
C SER A 33 -7.05 22.80 -13.11
N VAL A 34 -7.37 21.82 -12.26
CA VAL A 34 -7.67 20.43 -12.67
C VAL A 34 -8.80 19.83 -11.84
N TYR A 35 -9.58 18.91 -12.42
CA TYR A 35 -10.67 18.23 -11.73
C TYR A 35 -10.60 16.72 -11.97
N ILE A 36 -10.86 15.92 -10.93
CA ILE A 36 -10.87 14.45 -11.02
C ILE A 36 -12.10 13.87 -10.31
N CYS A 37 -12.76 12.87 -10.89
CA CYS A 37 -13.91 12.21 -10.28
C CYS A 37 -13.53 10.95 -9.48
N ASP A 38 -14.47 10.45 -8.68
CA ASP A 38 -14.30 9.22 -7.89
C ASP A 38 -13.93 8.00 -8.74
N GLU A 39 -14.59 7.80 -9.88
CA GLU A 39 -14.28 6.68 -10.78
C GLU A 39 -12.85 6.73 -11.33
N CYS A 40 -12.36 7.91 -11.71
CA CYS A 40 -10.98 8.06 -12.17
C CYS A 40 -9.97 7.85 -11.05
N VAL A 41 -10.29 8.25 -9.81
CA VAL A 41 -9.45 7.95 -8.65
C VAL A 41 -9.36 6.45 -8.40
N ASP A 42 -10.48 5.73 -8.49
CA ASP A 42 -10.50 4.27 -8.33
C ASP A 42 -9.67 3.58 -9.42
N LEU A 43 -9.85 3.97 -10.69
CA LEU A 43 -9.05 3.43 -11.79
C LEU A 43 -7.56 3.74 -11.62
N CYS A 44 -7.20 4.96 -11.22
CA CYS A 44 -5.81 5.32 -10.95
C CYS A 44 -5.23 4.48 -9.79
N ASN A 45 -6.02 4.23 -8.74
CA ASN A 45 -5.60 3.37 -7.64
C ASN A 45 -5.34 1.94 -8.10
N ASP A 46 -6.16 1.40 -9.00
CA ASP A 46 -5.98 0.05 -9.53
C ASP A 46 -4.70 -0.06 -10.38
N ILE A 47 -4.46 0.90 -11.29
CA ILE A 47 -3.23 0.97 -12.10
C ILE A 47 -1.99 1.06 -11.19
N ILE A 48 -2.00 1.95 -10.19
CA ILE A 48 -0.89 2.10 -9.24
C ILE A 48 -0.65 0.81 -8.44
N ARG A 49 -1.72 0.13 -8.03
CA ARG A 49 -1.61 -1.14 -7.29
C ARG A 49 -1.06 -2.27 -8.15
N GLU A 50 -1.36 -2.31 -9.43
CA GLU A 50 -0.80 -3.27 -10.38
C GLU A 50 0.70 -3.01 -10.60
N GLU A 51 1.12 -1.76 -10.82
CA GLU A 51 2.54 -1.42 -10.98
C GLU A 51 3.37 -1.70 -9.71
N ILE A 52 2.82 -1.43 -8.52
CA ILE A 52 3.51 -1.75 -7.26
C ILE A 52 3.73 -3.26 -7.10
N LYS A 53 2.82 -4.11 -7.60
CA LYS A 53 3.00 -5.57 -7.56
C LYS A 53 4.12 -6.04 -8.48
N GLU A 54 4.38 -5.35 -9.58
CA GLU A 54 5.45 -5.69 -10.52
C GLU A 54 6.83 -5.16 -10.08
N VAL A 55 6.89 -4.01 -9.40
CA VAL A 55 8.14 -3.39 -8.95
C VAL A 55 8.57 -3.85 -7.55
N ALA A 56 7.65 -4.33 -6.72
CA ALA A 56 7.97 -4.90 -5.41
C ALA A 56 7.76 -6.43 -5.41
N PRO A 57 8.77 -7.24 -5.77
CA PRO A 57 8.75 -8.62 -5.35
C PRO A 57 8.77 -8.61 -3.81
N HIS A 58 7.70 -9.11 -3.19
CA HIS A 58 7.58 -9.35 -1.74
C HIS A 58 7.64 -8.13 -0.80
N ARG A 59 6.60 -7.29 -0.82
CA ARG A 59 6.17 -6.55 0.39
C ARG A 59 4.85 -7.06 1.00
N GLU A 60 4.37 -8.22 0.57
CA GLU A 60 3.63 -9.06 1.52
C GLU A 60 4.60 -9.36 2.66
N ARG A 61 4.14 -9.28 3.91
CA ARG A 61 4.91 -9.73 5.06
C ARG A 61 5.23 -11.21 4.88
N SER A 62 6.30 -11.53 4.14
CA SER A 62 6.75 -12.89 3.88
C SER A 62 6.75 -13.60 5.21
N ALA A 63 6.09 -14.76 5.27
CA ALA A 63 6.03 -15.54 6.48
C ALA A 63 7.46 -15.71 7.01
N LEU A 64 7.67 -15.47 8.30
CA LEU A 64 8.99 -15.67 8.89
C LEU A 64 9.35 -17.16 8.71
N PRO A 65 10.53 -17.47 8.15
CA PRO A 65 10.93 -18.85 7.94
C PRO A 65 10.95 -19.57 9.28
N THR A 66 10.47 -20.80 9.30
CA THR A 66 10.40 -21.60 10.53
C THR A 66 11.80 -21.89 11.06
N PRO A 67 11.97 -22.18 12.36
CA PRO A 67 13.27 -22.59 12.89
C PRO A 67 13.90 -23.79 12.15
N HIS A 68 13.07 -24.66 11.56
CA HIS A 68 13.58 -25.79 10.78
C HIS A 68 14.19 -25.33 9.45
N GLU A 69 13.53 -24.41 8.74
CA GLU A 69 14.03 -23.83 7.48
C GLU A 69 15.30 -23.02 7.72
N ILE A 70 15.35 -22.23 8.80
CA ILE A 70 16.56 -21.47 9.18
C ILE A 70 17.71 -22.43 9.45
N ARG A 71 17.48 -23.52 10.19
CA ARG A 71 18.51 -24.54 10.44
C ARG A 71 18.98 -25.18 9.14
N HIS A 72 18.05 -25.55 8.26
CA HIS A 72 18.39 -26.18 6.99
C HIS A 72 19.26 -25.28 6.12
N HIS A 73 18.94 -23.99 6.05
CA HIS A 73 19.77 -23.01 5.36
C HIS A 73 21.16 -22.85 6.01
N LEU A 74 21.30 -23.05 7.32
CA LEU A 74 22.62 -23.06 7.98
C LEU A 74 23.43 -24.31 7.64
N ASP A 75 22.79 -25.42 7.25
CA ASP A 75 23.49 -26.66 6.88
C ASP A 75 24.32 -26.50 5.59
N ASP A 76 23.92 -25.58 4.71
CA ASP A 76 24.64 -25.28 3.46
C ASP A 76 26.00 -24.60 3.70
N TYR A 77 26.19 -23.96 4.86
CA TYR A 77 27.38 -23.15 5.17
C TYR A 77 28.16 -23.63 6.40
N VAL A 78 27.49 -24.28 7.35
CA VAL A 78 28.08 -24.72 8.62
C VAL A 78 27.98 -26.23 8.69
N ILE A 79 29.12 -26.92 8.75
CA ILE A 79 29.14 -28.39 8.84
C ILE A 79 29.12 -28.80 10.32
N GLY A 80 28.16 -29.66 10.70
CA GLY A 80 27.95 -30.11 12.08
C GLY A 80 27.33 -29.05 12.98
N GLN A 81 27.76 -29.00 14.26
CA GLN A 81 27.28 -28.02 15.25
C GLN A 81 25.76 -27.99 15.44
N GLU A 82 25.13 -29.16 15.45
CA GLU A 82 23.67 -29.34 15.48
C GLU A 82 22.97 -28.55 16.60
N GLN A 83 23.55 -28.59 17.80
CA GLN A 83 22.99 -27.90 18.95
C GLN A 83 23.04 -26.38 18.78
N ALA A 84 24.14 -25.84 18.25
CA ALA A 84 24.28 -24.40 18.02
C ALA A 84 23.31 -23.90 16.95
N LYS A 85 23.20 -24.61 15.82
CA LYS A 85 22.26 -24.26 14.74
C LYS A 85 20.81 -24.26 15.22
N LYS A 86 20.42 -25.25 16.03
CA LYS A 86 19.08 -25.31 16.64
C LYS A 86 18.80 -24.12 17.54
N VAL A 87 19.73 -23.78 18.43
CA VAL A 87 19.61 -22.64 19.35
C VAL A 87 19.50 -21.33 18.56
N LEU A 88 20.37 -21.15 17.56
CA LEU A 88 20.40 -19.95 16.74
C LEU A 88 19.10 -19.78 15.93
N ALA A 89 18.63 -20.84 15.29
CA ALA A 89 17.41 -20.82 14.49
C ALA A 89 16.17 -20.43 15.32
N VAL A 90 16.03 -20.99 16.52
CA VAL A 90 14.93 -20.64 17.44
C VAL A 90 15.07 -19.21 17.96
N ALA A 91 16.28 -18.78 18.33
CA ALA A 91 16.54 -17.43 18.82
C ALA A 91 16.22 -16.35 17.77
N VAL A 92 16.71 -16.55 16.54
CA VAL A 92 16.50 -15.64 15.40
C VAL A 92 15.03 -15.57 15.03
N TYR A 93 14.35 -16.72 14.90
CA TYR A 93 12.91 -16.75 14.62
C TYR A 93 12.11 -15.95 15.65
N ASN A 94 12.37 -16.18 16.95
CA ASN A 94 11.68 -15.48 18.02
C ASN A 94 12.02 -13.99 18.06
N HIS A 95 13.26 -13.61 17.74
CA HIS A 95 13.67 -12.21 17.66
C HIS A 95 12.87 -11.46 16.58
N TYR A 96 12.84 -11.98 15.35
CA TYR A 96 12.07 -11.37 14.27
C TYR A 96 10.55 -11.44 14.50
N LYS A 97 10.06 -12.52 15.12
CA LYS A 97 8.65 -12.61 15.54
C LYS A 97 8.29 -11.49 16.52
N ARG A 98 9.17 -11.19 17.49
CA ARG A 98 8.99 -10.05 18.41
C ARG A 98 9.03 -8.72 17.68
N LEU A 99 10.01 -8.47 16.81
CA LEU A 99 10.11 -7.23 16.04
C LEU A 99 8.85 -6.99 15.18
N ARG A 100 8.35 -8.01 14.49
CA ARG A 100 7.14 -7.90 13.65
C ARG A 100 5.89 -7.57 14.47
N ASN A 101 5.82 -8.06 15.70
CA ASN A 101 4.70 -7.80 16.62
C ASN A 101 4.88 -6.49 17.41
N ALA A 102 6.11 -5.99 17.53
CA ALA A 102 6.46 -4.78 18.28
C ALA A 102 6.33 -3.49 17.45
N ILE A 103 6.21 -3.59 16.12
CA ILE A 103 5.88 -2.43 15.27
C ILE A 103 4.39 -2.16 15.42
N PRO A 104 3.97 -1.07 16.08
CA PRO A 104 2.59 -0.61 15.98
C PRO A 104 2.35 -0.29 14.50
N ALA A 105 1.21 -0.68 13.95
CA ALA A 105 0.75 -0.14 12.68
C ALA A 105 0.62 1.39 12.87
N MET A 106 1.66 2.14 12.51
CA MET A 106 1.64 3.59 12.51
C MET A 106 1.13 4.05 11.14
N ALA A 107 -0.03 4.69 11.21
CA ALA A 107 -0.77 5.42 10.16
C ALA A 107 -1.51 4.56 9.13
#